data_AF-A0A0F0DLL3-F1
#
_entry.id   AF-A0A0F0DLL3-F1
#
_cell.length_a   1.000
_cell.length_b   1.000
_cell.length_c   1.000
_cell.angle_alpha   90.00
_cell.angle_beta   90.00
_cell.angle_gamma   90.00
#
_symmetry.space_group_name_H-M   'P 1'
#
loop_
_entity.id
_entity.type
_entity.pdbx_description
1 polymer ?
#
loop_
_entity_poly.entity_id
_entity_poly.type
_entity_poly.pdbx_seq_one_letter_code
_entity_poly.pdbx_strand_id
1 'polypeptide(L)'
;MLVAAGHASASDYGCKVLLCLANPASNGGPKGVAECVDPINRLYNNLAHGRPFPRCEEAEATGNRAVPVNDPFDPCPSPLQPAEPDQYVVQGQSSASSVFGYSQTAAPQLGATAGQRACVGRFVGRYQMGGNDDGTTVNVYDRVVWQKAQSPRAIDLYQDNVWQQRVHW
;
A
#
# COMPACT_ATOMS: atom_id res chain seq x y z
N MET A 1 -7.38 29.20 -43.28
CA MET A 1 -7.93 29.21 -41.90
C MET A 1 -6.95 28.42 -41.05
N LEU A 2 -6.08 29.10 -40.31
CA LEU A 2 -5.13 28.43 -39.40
C LEU A 2 -5.92 27.99 -38.17
N VAL A 3 -6.11 26.68 -38.02
CA VAL A 3 -6.65 26.09 -36.79
C VAL A 3 -5.53 26.17 -35.77
N ALA A 4 -5.58 27.18 -34.89
CA ALA A 4 -4.80 27.18 -33.68
C ALA A 4 -5.30 25.99 -32.84
N ALA A 5 -4.51 24.92 -32.79
CA ALA A 5 -4.68 23.88 -31.80
C ALA A 5 -4.49 24.54 -30.44
N GLY A 6 -5.60 24.82 -29.74
CA GLY A 6 -5.57 25.16 -28.34
C GLY A 6 -4.97 23.97 -27.60
N HIS A 7 -3.67 24.01 -27.36
CA HIS A 7 -3.03 23.14 -26.37
C HIS A 7 -3.73 23.46 -25.04
N ALA A 8 -4.54 22.51 -24.59
CA ALA A 8 -5.27 22.58 -23.36
C ALA A 8 -4.28 22.86 -22.22
N SER A 9 -4.50 23.92 -21.46
CA SER A 9 -3.84 24.12 -20.18
C SER A 9 -4.54 23.22 -19.15
N ALA A 10 -4.45 21.89 -19.27
CA ALA A 10 -4.63 21.09 -18.06
C ALA A 10 -3.61 21.61 -17.05
N SER A 11 -4.06 21.88 -15.83
CA SER A 11 -3.28 22.76 -14.94
C SER A 11 -1.83 22.28 -14.85
N ASP A 12 -0.87 23.10 -15.29
CA ASP A 12 0.57 22.79 -15.21
C ASP A 12 0.94 22.26 -13.82
N TYR A 13 0.23 22.76 -12.80
CA TYR A 13 0.31 22.29 -11.43
C TYR A 13 -0.01 20.80 -11.24
N GLY A 14 -1.15 20.30 -11.76
CA GLY A 14 -1.54 18.89 -11.59
C GLY A 14 -0.62 17.94 -12.33
N CYS A 15 -0.20 18.29 -13.55
CA CYS A 15 0.78 17.50 -14.29
C CYS A 15 2.17 17.53 -13.63
N LYS A 16 2.59 18.69 -13.09
CA LYS A 16 3.83 18.79 -12.30
C LYS A 16 3.76 17.96 -11.02
N VAL A 17 2.64 17.97 -10.31
CA VAL A 17 2.42 17.13 -9.12
C VAL A 17 2.54 15.64 -9.47
N LEU A 18 1.85 15.20 -10.53
CA LEU A 18 1.91 13.81 -10.96
C LEU A 18 3.34 13.39 -11.32
N LEU A 19 4.07 14.22 -12.08
CA LEU A 19 5.47 13.96 -12.43
C LEU A 19 6.36 13.86 -11.19
N CYS A 20 6.19 14.76 -10.23
CA CYS A 20 6.97 14.77 -9.00
C CYS A 20 6.70 13.55 -8.12
N LEU A 21 5.44 13.11 -8.04
CA LEU A 21 5.08 11.89 -7.35
C LEU A 21 5.67 10.66 -8.06
N ALA A 22 5.60 10.61 -9.39
CA ALA A 22 6.06 9.47 -10.19
C ALA A 22 7.59 9.33 -10.25
N ASN A 23 8.35 10.34 -9.82
CA ASN A 23 9.80 10.31 -9.88
C ASN A 23 10.38 9.18 -9.00
N PRO A 24 11.17 8.23 -9.54
CA PRO A 24 11.77 7.15 -8.75
C PRO A 24 12.75 7.65 -7.67
N ALA A 25 13.41 8.79 -7.90
CA ALA A 25 14.27 9.42 -6.88
C ALA A 25 13.48 9.84 -5.64
N SER A 26 12.15 9.94 -5.75
CA SER A 26 11.28 10.29 -4.64
C SER A 26 11.16 9.17 -3.61
N ASN A 27 11.30 7.87 -3.93
CA ASN A 27 11.30 6.73 -2.98
C ASN A 27 10.69 6.99 -1.57
N GLY A 28 9.39 7.33 -1.49
CA GLY A 28 8.71 7.63 -0.22
C GLY A 28 8.74 9.09 0.26
N GLY A 29 9.13 10.03 -0.62
CA GLY A 29 9.38 11.43 -0.34
C GLY A 29 9.47 12.28 -1.62
N PRO A 30 8.33 12.68 -2.21
CA PRO A 30 8.27 13.43 -3.48
C PRO A 30 8.90 14.84 -3.46
N LYS A 31 9.52 15.22 -2.34
CA LYS A 31 10.32 16.44 -2.17
C LYS A 31 11.83 16.18 -2.36
N GLY A 32 12.25 14.96 -2.68
CA GLY A 32 13.66 14.60 -2.91
C GLY A 32 14.30 15.31 -4.11
N VAL A 33 13.46 15.85 -5.02
CA VAL A 33 13.87 16.70 -6.13
C VAL A 33 13.49 18.15 -5.83
N ALA A 34 14.45 19.06 -5.95
CA ALA A 34 14.31 20.46 -5.56
C ALA A 34 13.11 21.13 -6.26
N GLU A 35 12.91 20.87 -7.55
CA GLU A 35 11.81 21.40 -8.36
C GLU A 35 10.42 20.90 -7.92
N CYS A 36 10.40 19.83 -7.12
CA CYS A 36 9.21 19.19 -6.59
C CYS A 36 8.84 19.61 -5.16
N VAL A 37 9.72 20.30 -4.44
CA VAL A 37 9.46 20.73 -3.05
C VAL A 37 8.19 21.59 -2.97
N ASP A 38 8.13 22.67 -3.75
CA ASP A 38 7.00 23.62 -3.73
C ASP A 38 5.66 23.02 -4.23
N PRO A 39 5.59 22.34 -5.39
CA PRO A 39 4.32 21.78 -5.85
C PRO A 39 3.78 20.71 -4.88
N ILE A 40 4.65 19.91 -4.27
CA ILE A 40 4.25 18.89 -3.29
C ILE A 40 3.83 19.52 -1.95
N ASN A 41 4.52 20.57 -1.48
CA ASN A 41 4.07 21.33 -0.31
C ASN A 41 2.66 21.90 -0.53
N ARG A 42 2.42 22.49 -1.71
CA ARG A 42 1.09 22.98 -2.09
C ARG A 42 0.06 21.86 -2.16
N LEU A 43 0.42 20.68 -2.66
CA LEU A 43 -0.45 19.51 -2.69
C LEU A 43 -0.89 19.12 -1.29
N TYR A 44 0.05 18.85 -0.39
CA TYR A 44 -0.28 18.41 0.97
C TYR A 44 -1.05 19.47 1.75
N ASN A 45 -0.74 20.76 1.55
CA ASN A 45 -1.52 21.85 2.13
C ASN A 45 -2.96 21.82 1.62
N ASN A 46 -3.18 21.69 0.31
CA ASN A 46 -4.52 21.62 -0.27
C ASN A 46 -5.30 20.43 0.27
N LEU A 47 -4.70 19.23 0.29
CA LEU A 47 -5.34 18.02 0.77
C LEU A 47 -5.66 18.10 2.28
N ALA A 48 -4.79 18.71 3.09
CA ALA A 48 -5.05 18.92 4.51
C ALA A 48 -6.26 19.84 4.77
N HIS A 49 -6.61 20.71 3.81
CA HIS A 49 -7.79 21.57 3.86
C HIS A 49 -9.00 21.00 3.08
N GLY A 50 -8.97 19.71 2.72
CA GLY A 50 -10.08 19.05 2.01
C GLY A 50 -10.28 19.52 0.57
N ARG A 51 -9.28 20.18 -0.03
CA ARG A 51 -9.35 20.54 -1.46
C ARG A 51 -9.17 19.30 -2.34
N PRO A 52 -9.77 19.27 -3.52
CA PRO A 52 -9.65 18.14 -4.44
C PRO A 52 -8.21 17.92 -4.88
N PHE A 53 -7.88 16.66 -5.18
CA PHE A 53 -6.61 16.30 -5.77
C PHE A 53 -6.48 16.93 -7.18
N PRO A 54 -5.32 17.53 -7.53
CA PRO A 54 -5.17 18.17 -8.83
C PRO A 54 -5.08 17.13 -9.95
N ARG A 55 -5.82 17.36 -11.03
CA ARG A 55 -5.86 16.46 -12.20
C ARG A 55 -4.82 16.82 -13.25
N CYS A 56 -4.42 15.83 -14.04
CA CYS A 56 -3.61 15.99 -15.25
C CYS A 56 -4.26 15.18 -16.38
N GLU A 57 -5.09 15.82 -17.19
CA GLU A 57 -5.98 15.14 -18.12
C GLU A 57 -5.20 14.40 -19.24
N GLU A 58 -4.07 14.95 -19.67
CA GLU A 58 -3.21 14.35 -20.69
C GLU A 58 -2.55 13.06 -20.20
N ALA A 59 -2.09 13.06 -18.94
CA ALA A 59 -1.50 11.88 -18.33
C ALA A 59 -2.58 10.82 -18.05
N GLU A 60 -3.75 11.25 -17.56
CA GLU A 60 -4.87 10.34 -17.30
C GLU A 60 -5.35 9.65 -18.59
N ALA A 61 -5.34 10.35 -19.72
CA ALA A 61 -5.67 9.78 -21.04
C ALA A 61 -4.72 8.65 -21.49
N THR A 62 -3.51 8.59 -20.93
CA THR A 62 -2.52 7.54 -21.18
C THR A 62 -2.45 6.50 -20.05
N GLY A 63 -3.36 6.56 -19.07
CA GLY A 63 -3.39 5.64 -17.93
C GLY A 63 -2.44 6.02 -16.79
N ASN A 64 -1.83 7.20 -16.86
CA ASN A 64 -0.95 7.73 -15.82
C ASN A 64 -1.76 8.57 -14.84
N ARG A 65 -1.82 8.16 -13.57
CA ARG A 65 -2.64 8.86 -12.56
C ARG A 65 -2.10 8.70 -11.15
N ALA A 66 -2.49 9.64 -10.29
CA ALA A 66 -2.28 9.59 -8.86
C ALA A 66 -3.64 9.59 -8.14
N VAL A 67 -3.87 8.60 -7.28
CA VAL A 67 -5.17 8.36 -6.64
C VAL A 67 -5.01 8.46 -5.12
N PRO A 68 -5.65 9.44 -4.45
CA PRO A 68 -5.69 9.47 -2.99
C PRO A 68 -6.37 8.21 -2.44
N VAL A 69 -5.76 7.62 -1.42
CA VAL A 69 -6.27 6.45 -0.71
C VAL A 69 -6.15 6.65 0.80
N ASN A 70 -6.98 5.91 1.54
CA ASN A 70 -6.98 5.92 3.00
C ASN A 70 -6.66 4.51 3.53
N ASP A 71 -5.37 4.17 3.54
CA ASP A 71 -4.86 2.87 4.00
C ASP A 71 -3.43 3.07 4.53
N PRO A 72 -3.16 2.75 5.82
CA PRO A 72 -1.86 2.98 6.44
C PRO A 72 -0.78 1.97 6.04
N PHE A 73 -1.08 1.02 5.17
CA PHE A 73 -0.15 -0.05 4.81
C PHE A 73 0.07 -0.07 3.30
N ASP A 74 1.25 -0.46 2.86
CA ASP A 74 1.52 -0.67 1.44
C ASP A 74 0.86 -1.97 0.94
N PRO A 75 0.58 -2.10 -0.36
CA PRO A 75 0.24 -3.39 -0.96
C PRO A 75 1.29 -4.44 -0.59
N CYS A 76 0.84 -5.67 -0.32
CA CYS A 76 1.77 -6.73 0.01
C CYS A 76 2.71 -7.02 -1.17
N PRO A 77 4.03 -7.23 -0.92
CA PRO A 77 4.96 -7.52 -2.00
C PRO A 77 4.60 -8.87 -2.62
N SER A 78 4.50 -8.91 -3.95
CA SER A 78 4.20 -10.15 -4.68
C SER A 78 5.20 -11.25 -4.32
N PRO A 79 4.76 -12.51 -4.10
CA PRO A 79 3.40 -13.03 -4.28
C PRO A 79 2.54 -13.01 -3.00
N LEU A 80 2.94 -12.27 -1.96
CA LEU A 80 2.24 -12.25 -0.68
C LEU A 80 0.92 -11.48 -0.78
N GLN A 81 -0.06 -11.91 0.01
CA GLN A 81 -1.38 -11.29 0.09
C GLN A 81 -1.62 -10.75 1.50
N PRO A 82 -2.43 -9.70 1.67
CA PRO A 82 -2.77 -9.24 3.01
C PRO A 82 -3.49 -10.35 3.77
N ALA A 83 -3.12 -10.55 5.03
CA ALA A 83 -3.90 -11.36 5.94
C ALA A 83 -5.32 -10.77 6.06
N GLU A 84 -6.33 -11.63 6.07
CA GLU A 84 -7.69 -11.26 6.47
C GLU A 84 -7.67 -10.56 7.85
N PRO A 85 -8.63 -9.64 8.10
CA PRO A 85 -8.85 -9.09 9.43
C PRO A 85 -9.14 -10.20 10.45
N ASP A 86 -8.77 -9.97 11.72
CA ASP A 86 -9.14 -10.80 12.87
C ASP A 86 -8.71 -12.28 12.87
N GLN A 87 -7.92 -12.74 11.90
CA GLN A 87 -7.28 -14.05 11.98
C GLN A 87 -5.94 -14.00 12.71
N TYR A 88 -5.65 -15.03 13.51
CA TYR A 88 -4.30 -15.26 13.99
C TYR A 88 -3.48 -15.93 12.91
N VAL A 89 -2.30 -15.37 12.62
CA VAL A 89 -1.39 -15.88 11.59
C VAL A 89 -0.02 -16.19 12.19
N VAL A 90 0.64 -17.19 11.65
CA VAL A 90 2.02 -17.54 12.01
C VAL A 90 2.77 -18.12 10.83
N GLN A 91 4.08 -17.88 10.78
CA GLN A 91 4.95 -18.54 9.81
C GLN A 91 5.42 -19.90 10.34
N GLY A 92 5.18 -20.96 9.57
CA GLY A 92 5.57 -22.31 9.95
C GLY A 92 5.48 -23.34 8.82
N GLN A 93 5.82 -24.57 9.17
CA GLN A 93 5.81 -25.73 8.28
C GLN A 93 5.16 -26.92 8.98
N SER A 94 4.57 -27.84 8.23
CA SER A 94 4.05 -29.09 8.78
C SER A 94 5.17 -29.90 9.44
N SER A 95 4.93 -30.39 10.65
CA SER A 95 5.87 -31.19 11.42
C SER A 95 5.13 -32.21 12.26
N ALA A 96 5.35 -33.49 11.96
CA ALA A 96 4.79 -34.60 12.73
C ALA A 96 5.31 -34.67 14.19
N SER A 97 6.40 -33.96 14.49
CA SER A 97 7.02 -33.92 15.82
C SER A 97 6.50 -32.78 16.70
N SER A 98 5.63 -31.92 16.18
CA SER A 98 5.01 -30.83 16.92
C SER A 98 3.63 -31.25 17.45
N VAL A 99 3.29 -30.81 18.67
CA VAL A 99 1.99 -31.07 19.32
C VAL A 99 0.81 -30.63 18.43
N PHE A 100 0.97 -29.53 17.71
CA PHE A 100 -0.07 -29.00 16.82
C PHE A 100 0.09 -29.44 15.36
N GLY A 101 1.08 -30.30 15.05
CA GLY A 101 1.38 -30.72 13.68
C GLY A 101 2.15 -29.68 12.86
N TYR A 102 2.61 -28.58 13.47
CA TYR A 102 3.36 -27.52 12.80
C TYR A 102 4.56 -27.04 13.61
N SER A 103 5.72 -26.89 12.97
CA SER A 103 6.87 -26.17 13.52
C SER A 103 6.75 -24.70 13.17
N GLN A 104 6.77 -23.82 14.17
CA GLN A 104 6.57 -22.37 14.01
C GLN A 104 7.88 -21.63 14.28
N THR A 105 8.05 -20.50 13.60
CA THR A 105 9.25 -19.66 13.75
C THR A 105 9.06 -18.52 14.76
N ALA A 106 7.83 -18.25 15.17
CA ALA A 106 7.45 -17.22 16.13
C ALA A 106 6.10 -17.55 16.78
N ALA A 107 5.69 -16.78 17.78
CA ALA A 107 4.35 -16.86 18.34
C ALA A 107 3.29 -16.33 17.33
N PRO A 108 2.07 -16.90 17.29
CA PRO A 108 0.98 -16.37 16.48
C PRO A 108 0.58 -14.96 16.88
N GLN A 109 0.17 -14.15 15.91
CA GLN A 109 -0.30 -12.77 16.12
C GLN A 109 -1.53 -12.49 15.26
N LEU A 110 -2.34 -11.51 15.64
CA LEU A 110 -3.42 -11.01 14.79
C LEU A 110 -2.85 -10.48 13.47
N GLY A 111 -3.36 -11.01 12.36
CA GLY A 111 -2.92 -10.73 11.00
C GLY A 111 -3.13 -9.29 10.58
N ALA A 112 -4.08 -8.58 11.18
CA ALA A 112 -4.23 -7.14 11.02
C ALA A 112 -4.67 -6.48 12.32
N THR A 113 -4.07 -5.35 12.63
CA THR A 113 -4.43 -4.44 13.72
C THR A 113 -4.30 -3.00 13.23
N ALA A 114 -4.63 -2.01 14.07
CA ALA A 114 -4.38 -0.61 13.73
C ALA A 114 -2.89 -0.27 13.53
N GLY A 115 -1.97 -1.05 14.11
CA GLY A 115 -0.53 -0.78 14.08
C GLY A 115 0.29 -1.67 13.14
N GLN A 116 -0.25 -2.82 12.72
CA GLN A 116 0.47 -3.76 11.87
C GLN A 116 -0.46 -4.60 10.99
N ARG A 117 0.03 -5.02 9.82
CA ARG A 117 -0.63 -5.94 8.91
C ARG A 117 0.36 -6.99 8.41
N ALA A 118 -0.03 -8.25 8.44
CA ALA A 118 0.72 -9.35 7.86
C ALA A 118 0.45 -9.44 6.37
N CYS A 119 1.53 -9.69 5.62
CA CYS A 119 1.51 -10.21 4.28
C CYS A 119 1.86 -11.70 4.34
N VAL A 120 0.91 -12.53 3.94
CA VAL A 120 0.98 -13.98 4.06
C VAL A 120 1.23 -14.63 2.70
N GLY A 121 2.01 -15.70 2.72
CA GLY A 121 2.31 -16.52 1.56
C GLY A 121 1.28 -17.63 1.35
N ARG A 122 1.77 -18.83 1.04
CA ARG A 122 0.90 -19.99 0.82
C ARG A 122 0.43 -20.54 2.16
N PHE A 123 -0.87 -20.83 2.23
CA PHE A 123 -1.46 -21.50 3.37
C PHE A 123 -0.91 -22.93 3.52
N VAL A 124 -0.44 -23.25 4.72
CA VAL A 124 0.11 -24.57 5.08
C VAL A 124 -0.92 -25.39 5.83
N GLY A 125 -1.70 -24.75 6.71
CA GLY A 125 -2.71 -25.42 7.52
C GLY A 125 -3.17 -24.55 8.68
N ARG A 126 -3.93 -25.12 9.60
CA ARG A 126 -4.43 -24.43 10.79
C ARG A 126 -4.45 -25.35 12.00
N TYR A 127 -4.39 -24.76 13.19
CA TYR A 127 -4.57 -25.45 14.45
C TYR A 127 -5.36 -24.57 15.44
N GLN A 128 -5.91 -25.17 16.49
CA GLN A 128 -6.58 -24.45 17.57
C GLN A 128 -5.61 -24.21 18.73
N MET A 129 -5.59 -23.00 19.27
CA MET A 129 -4.97 -22.69 20.55
C MET A 129 -6.05 -22.41 21.59
N GLY A 130 -5.90 -22.93 22.81
CA GLY A 130 -6.92 -22.80 23.87
C GLY A 130 -7.74 -24.07 24.08
N GLY A 131 -8.83 -23.95 24.84
CA GLY A 131 -9.75 -25.05 25.13
C GLY A 131 -10.71 -25.35 23.98
N ASN A 132 -11.55 -26.38 24.14
CA ASN A 132 -12.48 -26.82 23.09
C ASN A 132 -13.59 -25.79 22.79
N ASP A 133 -14.00 -25.01 23.78
CA ASP A 133 -15.14 -24.08 23.67
C ASP A 133 -14.71 -22.62 23.41
N ASP A 134 -13.45 -22.26 23.70
CA ASP A 134 -12.88 -20.91 23.53
C ASP A 134 -11.62 -20.93 22.63
N GLY A 135 -11.53 -21.95 21.77
CA GLY A 135 -10.38 -22.17 20.91
C GLY A 135 -10.23 -21.05 19.87
N THR A 136 -9.03 -20.49 19.77
CA THR A 136 -8.68 -19.54 18.72
C THR A 136 -8.01 -20.27 17.56
N THR A 137 -8.53 -20.07 16.35
CA THR A 137 -7.95 -20.66 15.15
C THR A 137 -6.72 -19.88 14.73
N VAL A 138 -5.59 -20.58 14.60
CA VAL A 138 -4.34 -20.03 14.09
C VAL A 138 -4.08 -20.59 12.69
N ASN A 139 -3.93 -19.69 11.72
CA ASN A 139 -3.57 -20.01 10.35
C ASN A 139 -2.04 -20.00 10.17
N VAL A 140 -1.52 -21.10 9.63
CA VAL A 140 -0.09 -21.29 9.39
C VAL A 140 0.19 -21.04 7.91
N TYR A 141 1.12 -20.14 7.64
CA TYR A 141 1.60 -19.82 6.30
C TYR A 141 3.08 -20.16 6.17
N ASP A 142 3.54 -20.47 4.96
CA ASP A 142 4.95 -20.75 4.73
C ASP A 142 5.83 -19.50 4.83
N ARG A 143 5.24 -18.32 4.60
CA ARG A 143 5.88 -17.01 4.75
C ARG A 143 4.92 -16.00 5.37
N VAL A 144 5.41 -15.22 6.33
CA VAL A 144 4.72 -14.06 6.90
C VAL A 144 5.69 -12.89 6.96
N VAL A 145 5.31 -11.76 6.38
CA VAL A 145 6.05 -10.51 6.44
C VAL A 145 5.16 -9.45 7.09
N TRP A 146 5.63 -8.82 8.15
CA TRP A 146 4.88 -7.81 8.87
C TRP A 146 5.18 -6.41 8.34
N GLN A 147 4.12 -5.68 8.00
CA GLN A 147 4.17 -4.24 7.74
C GLN A 147 3.76 -3.48 9.00
N LYS A 148 4.42 -2.35 9.25
CA LYS A 148 4.01 -1.37 10.26
C LYS A 148 3.09 -0.33 9.63
N ALA A 149 2.15 0.18 10.41
CA ALA A 149 1.29 1.27 9.97
C ALA A 149 2.11 2.54 9.71
N GLN A 150 1.80 3.21 8.61
CA GLN A 150 2.27 4.53 8.21
C GLN A 150 1.10 5.54 8.32
N SER A 151 1.26 6.75 7.78
CA SER A 151 0.13 7.69 7.65
C SER A 151 -0.99 7.03 6.83
N PRO A 152 -2.24 7.00 7.30
CA PRO A 152 -3.34 6.41 6.52
C PRO A 152 -3.62 7.21 5.25
N ARG A 153 -3.26 8.49 5.21
CA ARG A 153 -3.37 9.31 4.01
C ARG A 153 -2.22 8.96 3.08
N ALA A 154 -2.57 8.36 1.95
CA ALA A 154 -1.60 8.00 0.94
C ALA A 154 -2.10 8.31 -0.46
N ILE A 155 -1.20 8.21 -1.42
CA ILE A 155 -1.48 8.44 -2.84
C ILE A 155 -0.88 7.26 -3.60
N ASP A 156 -1.72 6.50 -4.31
CA ASP A 156 -1.29 5.43 -5.20
C ASP A 156 -0.98 5.98 -6.58
N LEU A 157 0.17 5.60 -7.12
CA LEU A 157 0.62 5.99 -8.44
C LEU A 157 0.46 4.85 -9.42
N TYR A 158 -0.16 5.16 -10.55
CA TYR A 158 -0.34 4.27 -11.67
C TYR A 158 0.38 4.82 -12.88
N GLN A 159 1.13 3.95 -13.56
CA GLN A 159 1.74 4.22 -14.85
C GLN A 159 1.21 3.19 -15.84
N ASP A 160 0.69 3.64 -16.98
CA ASP A 160 0.04 2.78 -17.98
C ASP A 160 -1.03 1.85 -17.37
N ASN A 161 -1.80 2.36 -16.40
CA ASN A 161 -2.78 1.62 -15.59
C ASN A 161 -2.21 0.52 -14.66
N VAL A 162 -0.90 0.42 -14.53
CA VAL A 162 -0.22 -0.52 -13.62
C VAL A 162 0.21 0.24 -12.36
N TRP A 163 -0.12 -0.31 -11.18
CA TRP A 163 0.32 0.26 -9.90
C TRP A 163 1.85 0.25 -9.81
N GLN A 164 2.44 1.36 -9.40
CA GLN A 164 3.88 1.54 -9.29
C GLN A 164 4.34 1.65 -7.83
N GLN A 165 3.73 2.56 -7.08
CA GLN A 165 4.11 2.85 -5.70
C GLN A 165 3.00 3.57 -4.96
N ARG A 166 3.14 3.59 -3.64
CA ARG A 166 2.31 4.37 -2.71
C ARG A 166 3.18 5.40 -1.99
N VAL A 167 2.65 6.62 -1.85
CA VAL A 167 3.31 7.70 -1.11
C VAL A 167 2.44 8.10 0.07
N HIS A 168 2.95 7.93 1.28
CA HIS A 168 2.30 8.34 2.53
C HIS A 168 2.64 9.81 2.87
N TRP A 169 1.68 10.57 3.43
CA TRP A 169 1.85 12.01 3.73
C TRP A 169 1.04 12.55 4.92
#